data_AF-A0A5J9VQL0-F1
#
_entry.id   AF-A0A5J9VQL0-F1
#
_cell.length_a   1.000
_cell.length_b   1.000
_cell.length_c   1.000
_cell.angle_alpha   90.00
_cell.angle_beta   90.00
_cell.angle_gamma   90.00
#
_symmetry.space_group_name_H-M   'P 1'
#
loop_
_entity.id
_entity.type
_entity.pdbx_description
1 polymer ?
#
loop_
_entity_poly.entity_id
_entity_poly.type
_entity_poly.pdbx_seq_one_letter_code
_entity_poly.pdbx_strand_id
1 'polypeptide(L)'
;MALAALVPAAQAALTDELLEEIFLRLPTAADLARASTACTTFRRVIADHSFLRRFRALHPPPLLGIATIPFMPAEPPHPSAAAARAFADAADASADFLCSFLPFPDRWAERDFRDGRALLSAVPEGSGFRPNDCSPRALYREFAVCDPVH
;
A
#
# COMPACT_ATOMS: atom_id res chain seq x y z
N MET A 1 44.12 -6.91 10.05
CA MET A 1 43.06 -7.46 10.92
C MET A 1 41.63 -7.07 10.48
N ALA A 2 41.36 -6.84 9.19
CA ALA A 2 40.03 -6.40 8.70
C ALA A 2 39.26 -7.46 7.88
N LEU A 3 39.88 -8.59 7.51
CA LEU A 3 39.23 -9.60 6.68
C LEU A 3 38.23 -10.49 7.44
N ALA A 4 38.41 -10.71 8.74
CA ALA A 4 37.59 -11.68 9.50
C ALA A 4 36.14 -11.23 9.74
N ALA A 5 35.86 -9.92 9.77
CA ALA A 5 34.52 -9.37 9.95
C ALA A 5 33.70 -9.30 8.64
N LEU A 6 34.36 -9.31 7.48
CA LEU A 6 33.71 -9.23 6.17
C LEU A 6 33.06 -10.56 5.76
N VAL A 7 33.65 -11.69 6.18
CA VAL A 7 33.16 -13.04 5.85
C VAL A 7 31.76 -13.35 6.43
N PRO A 8 31.46 -13.11 7.72
CA PRO A 8 30.12 -13.36 8.26
C PRO A 8 29.05 -12.40 7.69
N ALA A 9 29.42 -11.16 7.38
CA ALA A 9 28.50 -10.22 6.74
C ALA A 9 28.17 -10.63 5.29
N ALA A 10 29.17 -11.07 4.52
CA ALA A 10 28.97 -11.58 3.17
C ALA A 10 28.14 -12.87 3.16
N GLN A 11 28.38 -13.78 4.12
CA GLN A 11 27.59 -15.01 4.24
C GLN A 11 26.14 -14.72 4.63
N ALA A 12 25.90 -13.75 5.52
CA ALA A 12 24.55 -13.31 5.87
C ALA A 12 23.83 -12.67 4.67
N ALA A 13 24.52 -11.82 3.91
CA ALA A 13 23.97 -11.22 2.68
C ALA A 13 23.60 -12.29 1.64
N LEU A 14 24.49 -13.26 1.40
CA LEU A 14 24.22 -14.36 0.47
C LEU A 14 23.06 -15.26 0.94
N THR A 15 22.88 -15.39 2.26
CA THR A 15 21.74 -16.12 2.85
C THR A 15 20.44 -15.33 2.67
N ASP A 16 20.48 -14.00 2.84
CA ASP A 16 19.31 -13.14 2.65
C ASP A 16 18.84 -13.12 1.20
N GLU A 17 19.77 -13.08 0.24
CA GLU A 17 19.48 -13.16 -1.20
C GLU A 17 18.75 -14.45 -1.56
N LEU A 18 19.19 -15.59 -1.02
CA LEU A 18 18.53 -16.88 -1.22
C LEU A 18 17.14 -16.93 -0.56
N LEU A 19 17.00 -16.40 0.65
CA LEU A 19 15.72 -16.32 1.34
C LEU A 19 14.72 -15.45 0.57
N GLU A 20 15.19 -14.31 0.06
CA GLU A 20 14.40 -13.45 -0.80
C GLU A 20 13.91 -14.18 -2.05
N GLU A 21 14.79 -14.88 -2.77
CA GLU A 21 14.42 -15.68 -3.94
C GLU A 21 13.38 -16.75 -3.61
N ILE A 22 13.45 -17.37 -2.42
CA ILE A 22 12.43 -18.32 -1.95
C ILE A 22 11.10 -17.60 -1.68
N PHE A 23 11.13 -16.48 -0.97
CA PHE A 23 9.93 -15.73 -0.61
C PHE A 23 9.25 -15.07 -1.81
N LEU A 24 9.99 -14.67 -2.84
CA LEU A 24 9.43 -14.15 -4.10
C LEU A 24 8.62 -15.21 -4.86
N ARG A 25 8.85 -16.49 -4.61
CA ARG A 25 8.08 -17.59 -5.21
C ARG A 25 6.76 -17.88 -4.49
N LEU A 26 6.53 -17.28 -3.32
CA LEU A 26 5.23 -17.40 -2.64
C LEU A 26 4.19 -16.59 -3.42
N PRO A 27 3.03 -17.18 -3.78
CA PRO A 27 2.07 -16.52 -4.67
C PRO A 27 1.17 -15.49 -3.98
N THR A 28 1.11 -15.48 -2.64
CA THR A 28 0.19 -14.61 -1.91
C THR A 28 0.86 -13.84 -0.77
N ALA A 29 0.35 -12.64 -0.50
CA ALA A 29 0.78 -11.84 0.65
C ALA A 29 0.47 -12.54 2.00
N ALA A 30 -0.56 -13.38 2.06
CA ALA A 30 -0.89 -14.17 3.24
C ALA A 30 0.19 -15.21 3.56
N ASP A 31 0.78 -15.85 2.54
CA ASP A 31 1.91 -16.77 2.71
C ASP A 31 3.15 -16.05 3.23
N LEU A 32 3.45 -14.86 2.69
CA LEU A 32 4.51 -14.01 3.21
C LEU A 32 4.28 -13.63 4.67
N ALA A 33 3.06 -13.25 5.03
CA ALA A 33 2.72 -12.91 6.41
C ALA A 33 3.01 -14.10 7.34
N ARG A 34 2.59 -15.32 6.97
CA ARG A 34 2.90 -16.54 7.72
C ARG A 34 4.41 -16.80 7.82
N ALA A 35 5.15 -16.66 6.72
CA ALA A 35 6.61 -16.81 6.74
C ALA A 35 7.27 -15.78 7.68
N SER A 36 6.81 -14.53 7.68
CA SER A 36 7.32 -13.45 8.54
C SER A 36 7.08 -13.71 10.03
N THR A 37 6.12 -14.55 10.40
CA THR A 37 5.88 -14.95 11.79
C THR A 37 6.76 -16.10 12.26
N ALA A 38 7.41 -16.83 11.35
CA ALA A 38 8.20 -18.01 11.70
C ALA A 38 9.51 -17.64 12.42
N CYS A 39 10.20 -16.57 12.00
CA CYS A 39 11.39 -16.07 12.68
C CYS A 39 11.69 -14.59 12.36
N THR A 40 12.56 -13.98 13.18
CA THR A 40 12.96 -12.58 13.05
C THR A 40 13.76 -12.30 11.77
N THR A 41 14.59 -13.24 11.31
CA THR A 41 15.33 -13.11 10.04
C THR A 41 14.37 -13.05 8.85
N PHE A 42 13.37 -13.92 8.80
CA PHE A 42 12.37 -13.93 7.73
C PHE A 42 11.57 -12.64 7.74
N ARG A 43 11.13 -12.20 8.93
CA ARG A 43 10.47 -10.91 9.08
C ARG A 43 11.32 -9.77 8.54
N ARG A 44 12.63 -9.74 8.85
CA ARG A 44 13.54 -8.69 8.36
C ARG A 44 13.65 -8.68 6.85
N VAL A 45 13.85 -9.84 6.22
CA VAL A 45 13.95 -9.96 4.76
C VAL A 45 12.63 -9.54 4.10
N ILE A 46 11.49 -10.04 4.59
CA ILE A 46 10.17 -9.76 4.02
C ILE A 46 9.75 -8.30 4.22
N ALA A 47 10.15 -7.67 5.34
CA ALA A 47 9.85 -6.27 5.60
C ALA A 47 10.76 -5.29 4.81
N ASP A 48 11.79 -5.79 4.12
CA ASP A 48 12.66 -4.95 3.31
C ASP A 48 11.89 -4.31 2.14
N HIS A 49 12.11 -3.01 1.92
CA HIS A 49 11.38 -2.26 0.90
C HIS A 49 11.71 -2.76 -0.51
N SER A 50 12.96 -3.17 -0.77
CA SER A 50 13.36 -3.67 -2.10
C SER A 50 12.73 -5.03 -2.40
N PHE A 51 12.60 -5.89 -1.37
CA PHE A 51 11.87 -7.15 -1.44
C PHE A 51 10.39 -6.91 -1.76
N LEU A 52 9.70 -6.08 -0.96
CA LEU A 52 8.26 -5.81 -1.14
C LEU A 52 7.96 -5.20 -2.51
N ARG A 53 8.82 -4.33 -3.01
CA ARG A 53 8.71 -3.77 -4.36
C ARG A 53 8.81 -4.85 -5.43
N ARG A 54 9.79 -5.75 -5.33
CA ARG A 54 9.93 -6.88 -6.27
C ARG A 54 8.75 -7.84 -6.18
N PHE A 55 8.32 -8.17 -4.97
CA PHE A 55 7.17 -9.02 -4.75
C PHE A 55 5.91 -8.47 -5.42
N ARG A 56 5.59 -7.18 -5.23
CA ARG A 56 4.43 -6.53 -5.87
C ARG A 56 4.54 -6.44 -7.40
N ALA A 57 5.75 -6.32 -7.93
CA ALA A 57 5.97 -6.33 -9.37
C ALA A 57 5.74 -7.71 -10.00
N LEU A 58 6.08 -8.79 -9.27
CA LEU A 58 5.85 -10.17 -9.71
C LEU A 58 4.41 -10.66 -9.42
N HIS A 59 3.82 -10.16 -8.34
CA HIS A 59 2.48 -10.51 -7.86
C HIS A 59 1.65 -9.24 -7.73
N PRO A 60 1.09 -8.73 -8.85
CA PRO A 60 0.26 -7.53 -8.82
C PRO A 60 -0.89 -7.72 -7.82
N PRO A 61 -1.15 -6.73 -6.95
CA PRO A 61 -2.27 -6.81 -6.03
C PRO A 61 -3.58 -6.95 -6.83
N PRO A 62 -4.54 -7.77 -6.35
CA PRO A 62 -5.80 -7.97 -7.05
C PRO A 62 -6.56 -6.64 -7.17
N LEU A 63 -7.17 -6.40 -8.33
CA LEU A 63 -8.05 -5.25 -8.53
C LEU A 63 -9.33 -5.46 -7.72
N LEU A 64 -9.49 -4.71 -6.64
CA LEU A 64 -10.65 -4.80 -5.77
C LEU A 64 -11.84 -3.98 -6.28
N GLY A 65 -11.62 -2.90 -7.03
CA GLY A 65 -12.70 -2.05 -7.48
C GLY A 65 -12.26 -0.61 -7.74
N ILE A 66 -13.25 0.29 -7.83
CA ILE A 66 -13.07 1.72 -8.00
C ILE A 66 -13.30 2.40 -6.65
N ALA A 67 -12.31 3.17 -6.20
CA ALA A 67 -12.42 4.03 -5.02
C ALA A 67 -13.33 5.22 -5.36
N THR A 68 -14.61 5.06 -5.07
CA THR A 68 -15.67 6.07 -5.20
C THR A 68 -16.53 5.99 -3.94
N ILE A 69 -17.48 6.90 -3.78
CA ILE A 69 -18.41 6.90 -2.65
C ILE A 69 -19.82 6.65 -3.19
N PRO A 70 -20.42 5.46 -2.93
CA PRO A 70 -19.83 4.31 -2.25
C PRO A 70 -18.79 3.56 -3.09
N PHE A 71 -17.94 2.74 -2.46
CA PHE A 71 -16.94 1.93 -3.15
C PHE A 71 -17.61 0.99 -4.16
N MET A 72 -17.10 0.91 -5.39
CA MET A 72 -17.62 0.02 -6.42
C MET A 72 -16.72 -1.22 -6.54
N PRO A 73 -17.10 -2.38 -5.97
CA PRO A 73 -16.28 -3.58 -6.04
C PRO A 73 -16.22 -4.14 -7.47
N ALA A 74 -15.13 -4.83 -7.80
CA ALA A 74 -15.07 -5.64 -9.01
C ALA A 74 -16.14 -6.75 -8.97
N GLU A 75 -16.93 -6.88 -10.04
CA GLU A 75 -18.03 -7.85 -10.13
C GLU A 75 -17.68 -9.05 -11.02
N PRO A 76 -18.39 -10.19 -10.89
CA PRO A 76 -18.25 -11.30 -11.83
C PRO A 76 -18.47 -10.83 -13.28
N PRO A 77 -17.72 -11.36 -14.27
CA PRO A 77 -16.81 -12.51 -14.21
C PRO A 77 -15.35 -12.17 -13.81
N HIS A 78 -15.08 -11.01 -13.23
CA HIS A 78 -13.70 -10.63 -12.86
C HIS A 78 -13.11 -11.59 -11.80
N PRO A 79 -11.85 -12.06 -11.95
CA PRO A 79 -11.25 -13.06 -11.04
C PRO A 79 -11.15 -12.58 -9.59
N SER A 80 -11.07 -11.27 -9.36
CA SER A 80 -11.00 -10.68 -8.01
C SER A 80 -12.37 -10.43 -7.37
N ALA A 81 -13.49 -10.80 -8.00
CA ALA A 81 -14.82 -10.43 -7.53
C ALA A 81 -15.14 -10.90 -6.09
N ALA A 82 -14.69 -12.11 -5.72
CA ALA A 82 -14.87 -12.60 -4.34
C ALA A 82 -14.07 -11.79 -3.31
N ALA A 83 -12.83 -11.43 -3.64
CA ALA A 83 -11.99 -10.59 -2.78
C ALA A 83 -12.52 -9.15 -2.70
N ALA A 84 -13.00 -8.61 -3.82
CA ALA A 84 -13.63 -7.30 -3.91
C ALA A 84 -14.90 -7.22 -3.05
N ARG A 85 -15.74 -8.25 -3.09
CA ARG A 85 -16.95 -8.35 -2.25
C ARG A 85 -16.60 -8.40 -0.77
N ALA A 86 -15.68 -9.29 -0.39
CA ALA A 86 -15.23 -9.40 1.00
C ALA A 86 -14.60 -8.09 1.51
N PHE A 87 -13.87 -7.38 0.64
CA PHE A 87 -13.34 -6.06 0.95
C PHE A 87 -14.46 -5.03 1.13
N ALA A 88 -15.44 -4.95 0.21
CA ALA A 88 -16.56 -4.03 0.32
C ALA A 88 -17.38 -4.27 1.61
N ASP A 89 -17.66 -5.53 1.94
CA ASP A 89 -18.38 -5.90 3.15
C ASP A 89 -17.64 -5.47 4.44
N ALA A 90 -16.30 -5.50 4.43
CA ALA A 90 -15.48 -4.99 5.53
C ALA A 90 -15.36 -3.46 5.52
N ALA A 91 -15.19 -2.87 4.34
CA ALA A 91 -15.00 -1.45 4.12
C ALA A 91 -16.26 -0.63 4.45
N ASP A 92 -17.45 -1.14 4.16
CA ASP A 92 -18.72 -0.51 4.56
C ASP A 92 -18.85 -0.38 6.09
N ALA A 93 -18.06 -1.14 6.86
CA ALA A 93 -18.01 -1.04 8.32
C ALA A 93 -16.86 -0.16 8.85
N SER A 94 -15.77 0.07 8.10
CA SER A 94 -14.58 0.73 8.64
C SER A 94 -13.77 1.62 7.70
N ALA A 95 -13.98 1.55 6.37
CA ALA A 95 -13.15 2.29 5.42
C ALA A 95 -13.65 3.72 5.26
N ASP A 96 -12.76 4.66 5.56
CA ASP A 96 -12.99 6.07 5.36
C ASP A 96 -12.11 6.57 4.21
N PHE A 97 -12.60 6.37 2.99
CA PHE A 97 -11.93 6.83 1.78
C PHE A 97 -11.80 8.36 1.71
N LEU A 98 -12.56 9.10 2.52
CA LEU A 98 -12.43 10.55 2.67
C LEU A 98 -11.32 10.95 3.65
N CYS A 99 -10.70 9.98 4.34
CA CYS A 99 -9.68 10.21 5.35
C CYS A 99 -10.10 11.27 6.38
N SER A 100 -11.36 11.23 6.85
CA SER A 100 -11.94 12.18 7.81
C SER A 100 -11.22 12.19 9.16
N PHE A 101 -10.38 11.19 9.44
CA PHE A 101 -9.44 11.20 10.55
C PHE A 101 -8.35 12.27 10.44
N LEU A 102 -8.12 12.84 9.25
CA LEU A 102 -7.20 13.96 9.08
C LEU A 102 -7.75 15.22 9.76
N PRO A 103 -6.87 16.05 10.36
CA PRO A 103 -7.31 17.31 10.92
C PRO A 103 -7.86 18.21 9.81
N PHE A 104 -8.99 18.85 10.10
CA PHE A 104 -9.72 19.73 9.16
C PHE A 104 -10.16 19.01 7.88
N PRO A 105 -11.13 18.07 7.96
CA PRO A 105 -11.51 17.19 6.84
C PRO A 105 -11.93 17.97 5.58
N ASP A 106 -12.57 19.13 5.75
CA ASP A 106 -13.01 19.99 4.64
C ASP A 106 -11.86 20.62 3.84
N ARG A 107 -10.62 20.52 4.34
CA ARG A 107 -9.42 21.08 3.70
C ARG A 107 -8.78 20.10 2.71
N TRP A 108 -9.08 18.80 2.78
CA TRP A 108 -8.37 17.80 1.99
C TRP A 108 -9.14 17.42 0.73
N ALA A 109 -8.43 17.40 -0.39
CA ALA A 109 -8.94 16.89 -1.66
C ALA A 109 -8.11 15.70 -2.10
N GLU A 110 -8.78 14.60 -2.46
CA GLU A 110 -8.19 13.40 -3.02
C GLU A 110 -7.51 13.71 -4.37
N ARG A 111 -6.35 13.10 -4.61
CA ARG A 111 -5.56 13.28 -5.84
C ARG A 111 -5.26 11.99 -6.56
N ASP A 112 -4.97 10.92 -5.82
CA ASP A 112 -4.62 9.63 -6.39
C ASP A 112 -4.90 8.52 -5.38
N PHE A 113 -5.17 7.32 -5.88
CA PHE A 113 -5.25 6.08 -5.10
C PHE A 113 -4.33 5.04 -5.72
N ARG A 114 -3.27 4.68 -5.01
CA ARG A 114 -2.30 3.67 -5.48
C ARG A 114 -1.85 2.76 -4.37
N ASP A 115 -1.71 1.48 -4.69
CA ASP A 115 -1.26 0.44 -3.76
C ASP A 115 -2.01 0.41 -2.42
N GLY A 116 -3.31 0.74 -2.45
CA GLY A 116 -4.16 0.83 -1.25
C GLY A 116 -3.92 2.09 -0.41
N ARG A 117 -3.27 3.13 -0.94
CA ARG A 117 -3.04 4.41 -0.25
C ARG A 117 -3.69 5.56 -0.99
N ALA A 118 -4.32 6.45 -0.23
CA ALA A 118 -4.88 7.71 -0.71
C ALA A 118 -3.79 8.80 -0.66
N LEU A 119 -3.60 9.52 -1.77
CA LEU A 119 -2.85 10.76 -1.79
C LEU A 119 -3.83 11.93 -1.75
N LEU A 120 -3.70 12.80 -0.76
CA LEU A 120 -4.51 13.99 -0.61
C LEU A 120 -3.64 15.25 -0.66
N SER A 121 -4.21 16.35 -1.11
CA SER A 121 -3.58 17.67 -1.04
C SER A 121 -4.45 18.64 -0.27
N ALA A 122 -3.84 19.52 0.53
CA ALA A 122 -4.58 20.57 1.21
C ALA A 122 -5.03 21.66 0.22
N VAL A 123 -6.30 22.04 0.30
CA VAL A 123 -6.86 23.20 -0.39
C VAL A 123 -6.36 24.48 0.30
N PRO A 124 -5.78 25.45 -0.43
CA PRO A 124 -5.30 26.69 0.16
C PRO A 124 -6.45 27.50 0.79
N GLU A 125 -6.23 28.03 1.99
CA GLU A 125 -7.21 28.90 2.67
C GLU A 125 -7.53 30.14 1.83
N GLY A 126 -8.82 30.51 1.75
CA GLY A 126 -9.29 31.66 0.97
C GLY A 126 -9.36 31.45 -0.55
N SER A 127 -8.99 30.26 -1.05
CA SER A 127 -9.33 29.90 -2.42
C SER A 127 -10.84 29.62 -2.50
N GLY A 128 -11.55 30.23 -3.45
CA GLY A 128 -12.93 29.86 -3.76
C GLY A 128 -13.06 28.45 -4.37
N PHE A 129 -12.00 27.65 -4.30
CA PHE A 129 -11.90 26.31 -4.84
C PHE A 129 -12.85 25.39 -4.10
N ARG A 130 -13.74 24.76 -4.85
CA ARG A 130 -14.51 23.63 -4.33
C ARG A 130 -13.56 22.41 -4.25
N PRO A 131 -13.84 21.41 -3.39
CA PRO A 131 -13.07 20.16 -3.34
C PRO A 131 -12.92 19.47 -4.72
N ASN A 132 -13.86 19.72 -5.63
CA ASN A 132 -13.86 19.22 -7.01
C ASN A 132 -13.23 20.15 -8.06
N ASP A 133 -12.79 21.36 -7.69
CA ASP A 133 -12.00 22.19 -8.60
C ASP A 133 -10.59 21.61 -8.64
N CYS A 134 -10.34 20.73 -9.60
CA CYS A 134 -9.01 20.20 -9.86
C CYS A 134 -8.36 21.04 -10.96
N SER A 135 -7.68 22.13 -10.61
CA SER A 135 -6.76 22.75 -11.56
C SER A 135 -5.45 21.96 -11.55
N PRO A 136 -5.05 21.33 -12.67
CA PRO A 136 -3.75 20.66 -12.80
C PRO A 136 -2.56 21.64 -12.72
N ARG A 137 -2.83 22.96 -12.66
CA ARG A 137 -1.81 24.02 -12.55
C ARG A 137 -1.71 24.63 -11.15
N ALA A 138 -2.53 24.19 -10.20
CA ALA A 138 -2.44 24.68 -8.82
C ALA A 138 -1.21 24.07 -8.14
N LEU A 139 -0.39 24.93 -7.52
CA LEU A 139 0.75 24.50 -6.71
C LEU A 139 0.27 24.20 -5.30
N TYR A 140 0.09 22.92 -4.98
CA TYR A 140 -0.18 22.46 -3.62
C TYR A 140 1.13 22.38 -2.85
N ARG A 141 1.13 22.86 -1.59
CA ARG A 141 2.31 22.85 -0.72
C ARG A 141 2.26 21.77 0.36
N GLU A 142 1.08 21.24 0.61
CA GLU A 142 0.81 20.26 1.67
C GLU A 142 0.15 19.02 1.06
N PHE A 143 0.70 17.86 1.38
CA PHE A 143 0.24 16.56 0.94
C PHE A 143 0.13 15.62 2.13
N ALA A 144 -0.85 14.72 2.10
CA ALA A 144 -0.99 13.62 3.05
C ALA A 144 -1.07 12.30 2.27
N VAL A 145 -0.43 11.26 2.79
CA VAL A 145 -0.59 9.90 2.30
C VAL A 145 -1.22 9.07 3.40
N CYS A 146 -2.37 8.50 3.11
CA CYS A 146 -3.24 7.85 4.07
C CYS A 146 -3.53 6.41 3.64
N ASP A 147 -3.77 5.55 4.61
CA ASP A 147 -4.37 4.24 4.38
C ASP A 147 -5.87 4.37 4.68
N PRO A 148 -6.77 4.30 3.67
CA PRO A 148 -8.20 4.49 3.86
C PRO A 148 -8.87 3.33 4.60
N VAL A 149 -8.16 2.21 4.79
CA VAL A 149 -8.68 0.96 5.39
C VAL A 149 -8.15 0.76 6.82
N HIS A 150 -7.74 1.84 7.49
CA HIS A 150 -7.12 1.81 8.82
C HIS A 150 -7.92 1.04 9.88
#